data_AF-A0A0H2R2M9-F1
#
_entry.id   AF-A0A0H2R2M9-F1
#
_cell.length_a   1.000
_cell.length_b   1.000
_cell.length_c   1.000
_cell.angle_alpha   90.00
_cell.angle_beta   90.00
_cell.angle_gamma   90.00
#
_symmetry.space_group_name_H-M   'P 1'
#
loop_
_entity.id
_entity.type
_entity.pdbx_description
1 polymer ?
#
loop_
_entity_poly.entity_id
_entity_poly.type
_entity_poly.pdbx_seq_one_letter_code
_entity_poly.pdbx_strand_id
1 'polypeptide(L)'
;PSNDPNDNQTPPEQRELIPKPSGEAGRIKRNGYNLKTMLCGIGWTSEEYMSVQKYMRELAKEHLNTDEILTKQSKKSLKKVYELAKNAYPEKLMYFENDWAIDDFLGSILKNSSSRSKRKQKDSTGKSDDGGGNSEDDDGAGEE
;
A
#
# COMPACT_ATOMS: atom_id res chain seq x y z
N PRO A 1 -55.38 6.81 -10.89
CA PRO A 1 -54.27 5.93 -11.32
C PRO A 1 -53.01 6.78 -11.41
N SER A 2 -52.13 6.59 -10.44
CA SER A 2 -50.88 7.32 -10.24
C SER A 2 -49.89 7.02 -11.37
N ASN A 3 -49.22 8.06 -11.88
CA ASN A 3 -47.77 8.17 -11.76
C ASN A 3 -47.30 9.60 -12.09
N ASP A 4 -46.49 10.09 -11.17
CA ASP A 4 -45.91 11.42 -11.01
C ASP A 4 -44.91 11.84 -12.12
N PRO A 5 -44.58 13.15 -12.20
CA PRO A 5 -43.75 13.76 -13.24
C PRO A 5 -42.26 13.73 -12.87
N ASN A 6 -41.37 13.35 -13.80
CA ASN A 6 -39.96 13.73 -13.69
C ASN A 6 -39.22 13.56 -15.04
N ASP A 7 -39.51 14.47 -15.98
CA ASP A 7 -38.68 14.64 -17.16
C ASP A 7 -37.51 15.58 -16.81
N ASN A 8 -36.31 15.06 -17.03
CA ASN A 8 -35.12 15.79 -17.42
C ASN A 8 -34.42 16.70 -16.38
N GLN A 9 -33.74 16.05 -15.43
CA GLN A 9 -32.41 16.51 -15.03
C GLN A 9 -31.40 15.51 -15.58
N THR A 10 -30.79 15.83 -16.72
CA THR A 10 -29.52 15.24 -17.14
C THR A 10 -28.40 16.06 -16.49
N PRO A 11 -27.74 15.59 -15.41
CA PRO A 11 -26.63 16.33 -14.83
C PRO A 11 -25.41 16.25 -15.76
N PRO A 12 -24.59 17.31 -15.81
CA PRO A 12 -23.57 17.50 -16.83
C PRO A 12 -22.51 16.41 -16.74
N GLU A 13 -22.26 15.76 -17.88
CA GLU A 13 -21.01 15.08 -18.29
C GLU A 13 -20.03 14.81 -17.13
N GLN A 14 -20.42 13.90 -16.23
CA GLN A 14 -19.53 13.40 -15.20
C GLN A 14 -18.50 12.54 -15.92
N ARG A 15 -17.27 13.06 -16.07
CA ARG A 15 -16.12 12.22 -16.42
C ARG A 15 -16.20 10.99 -15.52
N GLU A 16 -16.42 9.82 -16.11
CA GLU A 16 -16.61 8.58 -15.38
C GLU A 16 -15.41 8.37 -14.46
N LEU A 17 -15.57 8.68 -13.17
CA LEU A 17 -14.53 8.46 -12.18
C LEU A 17 -14.31 6.96 -12.13
N ILE A 18 -13.05 6.55 -12.17
CA ILE A 18 -12.67 5.15 -12.16
C ILE A 18 -13.10 4.59 -10.79
N PRO A 19 -14.11 3.71 -10.75
CA PRO A 19 -14.63 3.20 -9.49
C PRO A 19 -13.63 2.22 -8.89
N LYS A 20 -13.68 2.07 -7.56
CA LYS A 20 -12.84 1.09 -6.88
C LYS A 20 -13.28 -0.33 -7.30
N PRO A 21 -12.37 -1.17 -7.85
CA PRO A 21 -12.74 -2.53 -8.20
C PRO A 21 -13.10 -3.34 -6.96
N SER A 22 -14.01 -4.29 -7.11
CA SER A 22 -14.41 -5.20 -6.02
C SER A 22 -13.20 -6.03 -5.56
N GLY A 23 -12.76 -5.84 -4.32
CA GLY A 23 -11.61 -6.53 -3.73
C GLY A 23 -10.65 -5.59 -2.98
N GLU A 24 -9.58 -6.14 -2.41
CA GLU A 24 -8.50 -5.36 -1.79
C GLU A 24 -7.21 -5.44 -2.62
N ALA A 25 -6.55 -4.31 -2.85
CA ALA A 25 -5.24 -4.31 -3.51
C ALA A 25 -4.21 -5.17 -2.75
N GLY A 26 -3.58 -6.10 -3.47
CA GLY A 26 -2.55 -7.00 -2.93
C GLY A 26 -3.08 -8.27 -2.25
N ARG A 27 -4.40 -8.52 -2.22
CA ARG A 27 -4.99 -9.79 -1.73
C ARG A 27 -5.34 -10.76 -2.85
N ILE A 28 -4.41 -11.04 -3.76
CA ILE A 28 -4.64 -11.88 -4.95
C ILE A 28 -5.29 -13.24 -4.61
N LYS A 29 -4.94 -13.86 -3.47
CA LYS A 29 -5.48 -15.18 -3.05
C LYS A 29 -6.91 -15.15 -2.47
N ARG A 30 -7.52 -13.98 -2.25
CA ARG A 30 -8.88 -13.82 -1.68
C ARG A 30 -9.68 -12.75 -2.45
N ASN A 31 -9.75 -12.88 -3.78
CA ASN A 31 -10.46 -11.95 -4.66
C ASN A 31 -9.92 -10.50 -4.66
N GLY A 32 -8.65 -10.29 -4.29
CA GLY A 32 -7.98 -9.00 -4.45
C GLY A 32 -7.33 -8.83 -5.82
N TYR A 33 -6.97 -7.60 -6.16
CA TYR A 33 -6.34 -7.25 -7.44
C TYR A 33 -4.89 -6.79 -7.24
N ASN A 34 -4.08 -6.85 -8.29
CA ASN A 34 -2.78 -6.22 -8.32
C ASN A 34 -2.94 -4.79 -8.81
N LEU A 35 -2.61 -3.80 -7.96
CA LEU A 35 -2.75 -2.37 -8.29
C LEU A 35 -1.98 -2.02 -9.58
N LYS A 36 -0.77 -2.54 -9.76
CA LYS A 36 0.03 -2.30 -10.97
C LYS A 36 -0.69 -2.81 -12.22
N THR A 37 -1.17 -4.06 -12.19
CA THR A 37 -1.87 -4.67 -13.33
C THR A 37 -3.16 -3.93 -13.66
N MET A 38 -3.91 -3.52 -12.64
CA MET A 38 -5.15 -2.76 -12.83
C MET A 38 -4.88 -1.39 -13.46
N LEU A 39 -3.94 -0.63 -12.89
CA LEU A 39 -3.55 0.68 -13.43
C LEU A 39 -3.00 0.54 -14.86
N CYS A 40 -2.22 -0.50 -15.14
CA CYS A 40 -1.77 -0.76 -16.52
C CYS A 40 -2.91 -1.12 -17.47
N GLY A 41 -3.95 -1.82 -16.99
CA GLY A 41 -5.15 -2.15 -17.78
C GLY A 41 -5.97 -0.93 -18.21
N ILE A 42 -5.88 0.18 -17.47
CA ILE A 42 -6.53 1.46 -17.80
C ILE A 42 -5.58 2.46 -18.47
N GLY A 43 -4.41 2.02 -18.94
CA GLY A 43 -3.49 2.84 -19.73
C GLY A 43 -2.31 3.46 -18.97
N TRP A 44 -2.02 3.03 -17.74
CA TRP A 44 -0.77 3.42 -17.09
C TRP A 44 0.42 2.62 -17.59
N THR A 45 1.56 3.27 -17.77
CA THR A 45 2.81 2.56 -18.01
C THR A 45 3.39 2.01 -16.69
N SER A 46 4.23 0.98 -16.80
CA SER A 46 4.97 0.48 -15.63
C SER A 46 5.86 1.56 -15.00
N GLU A 47 6.40 2.47 -15.82
CA GLU A 47 7.25 3.58 -15.40
C GLU A 47 6.46 4.64 -14.64
N GLU A 48 5.28 5.02 -15.14
CA GLU A 48 4.35 5.93 -14.44
C GLU A 48 3.96 5.37 -13.09
N TYR A 49 3.56 4.10 -13.04
CA TYR A 49 3.26 3.42 -11.79
C TYR A 49 4.43 3.49 -10.80
N MET A 50 5.64 3.15 -11.25
CA MET A 50 6.83 3.16 -10.39
C MET A 50 7.20 4.57 -9.91
N SER A 51 7.04 5.57 -10.78
CA SER A 51 7.29 6.99 -10.49
C SER A 51 6.33 7.49 -9.39
N VAL A 52 5.02 7.29 -9.59
CA VAL A 52 3.99 7.64 -8.61
C VAL A 52 4.21 6.87 -7.31
N GLN A 53 4.46 5.56 -7.37
CA GLN A 53 4.72 4.76 -6.18
C GLN A 53 5.95 5.24 -5.40
N LYS A 54 7.01 5.69 -6.09
CA LYS A 54 8.20 6.27 -5.45
C LYS A 54 7.85 7.60 -4.77
N TYR A 55 7.12 8.47 -5.46
CA TYR A 55 6.68 9.74 -4.89
C TYR A 55 5.80 9.54 -3.64
N MET A 56 4.82 8.62 -3.71
CA MET A 56 3.98 8.25 -2.56
C MET A 56 4.79 7.71 -1.39
N ARG A 57 5.88 6.98 -1.64
CA ARG A 57 6.78 6.51 -0.57
C ARG A 57 7.48 7.66 0.14
N GLU A 58 7.92 8.67 -0.61
CA GLU A 58 8.56 9.84 0.00
C GLU A 58 7.56 10.66 0.80
N LEU A 59 6.36 10.92 0.25
CA LEU A 59 5.27 11.59 1.00
C LEU A 59 4.89 10.82 2.28
N ALA A 60 4.83 9.49 2.21
CA ALA A 60 4.52 8.68 3.38
C ALA A 60 5.61 8.77 4.45
N LYS A 61 6.90 8.87 4.09
CA LYS A 61 7.97 9.05 5.07
C LYS A 61 7.99 10.46 5.67
N GLU A 62 7.66 11.46 4.87
CA GLU A 62 7.73 12.87 5.28
C GLU A 62 6.52 13.29 6.12
N HIS A 63 5.33 12.77 5.80
CA HIS A 63 4.07 13.24 6.40
C HIS A 63 3.28 12.17 7.17
N LEU A 64 3.57 10.88 6.98
CA LEU A 64 2.86 9.78 7.65
C LEU A 64 3.77 9.03 8.61
N ASN A 65 3.14 8.31 9.53
CA ASN A 65 3.86 7.42 10.44
C ASN A 65 4.06 6.06 9.77
N THR A 66 5.27 5.79 9.26
CA THR A 66 5.57 4.55 8.54
C THR A 66 5.54 3.28 9.41
N ASP A 67 5.46 3.42 10.74
CA ASP A 67 5.33 2.29 11.67
C ASP A 67 3.87 1.85 11.87
N GLU A 68 2.93 2.65 11.38
CA GLU A 68 1.49 2.41 11.53
C GLU A 68 0.80 2.10 10.20
N ILE A 69 -0.34 1.43 10.29
CA ILE A 69 -1.19 1.12 9.12
C ILE A 69 -1.99 2.36 8.70
N LEU A 70 -2.47 2.38 7.45
CA LEU A 70 -3.21 3.51 6.88
C LEU A 70 -4.38 3.98 7.76
N THR A 71 -5.15 3.06 8.35
CA THR A 71 -6.32 3.38 9.19
C THR A 71 -5.97 4.01 10.54
N LYS A 72 -4.70 3.94 10.97
CA LYS A 72 -4.21 4.58 12.20
C LYS A 72 -3.62 5.95 11.96
N GLN A 73 -3.43 6.36 10.70
CA GLN A 73 -2.86 7.66 10.37
C GLN A 73 -3.81 8.80 10.74
N SER A 74 -3.23 9.95 11.07
CA SER A 74 -4.01 11.16 11.30
C SER A 74 -4.72 11.61 10.03
N LYS A 75 -6.02 11.90 10.13
CA LYS A 75 -6.83 12.45 9.01
C LYS A 75 -6.21 13.72 8.42
N LYS A 76 -5.57 14.55 9.24
CA LYS A 76 -4.90 15.78 8.78
C LYS A 76 -3.69 15.46 7.89
N SER A 77 -2.87 14.51 8.31
CA SER A 77 -1.69 14.07 7.54
C SER A 77 -2.10 13.37 6.25
N LEU A 78 -3.12 12.51 6.29
CA LEU A 78 -3.68 11.87 5.11
C LEU A 78 -4.19 12.93 4.11
N LYS A 79 -5.00 13.89 4.56
CA LYS A 79 -5.48 15.01 3.72
C LYS A 79 -4.32 15.73 3.01
N LYS A 80 -3.24 16.03 3.74
CA LYS A 80 -2.07 16.68 3.17
C LYS A 80 -1.41 15.84 2.08
N VAL A 81 -1.29 14.52 2.30
CA VAL A 81 -0.73 13.60 1.31
C VAL A 81 -1.61 13.49 0.07
N TYR A 82 -2.95 13.41 0.20
CA TYR A 82 -3.83 13.41 -0.97
C TYR A 82 -3.71 14.68 -1.80
N GLU A 83 -3.63 15.85 -1.15
CA GLU A 83 -3.47 17.13 -1.83
C GLU A 83 -2.13 17.20 -2.60
N LEU A 84 -1.02 16.79 -1.97
CA LEU A 84 0.30 16.78 -2.60
C LEU A 84 0.39 15.78 -3.75
N ALA A 85 -0.17 14.59 -3.56
CA ALA A 85 -0.27 13.55 -4.58
C ALA A 85 -1.02 14.04 -5.83
N LYS A 86 -2.21 14.62 -5.63
CA LYS A 86 -3.03 15.17 -6.73
C LYS A 86 -2.34 16.34 -7.41
N ASN A 87 -1.63 17.18 -6.67
CA ASN A 87 -0.90 18.30 -7.24
C ASN A 87 0.31 17.85 -8.08
N ALA A 88 0.96 16.74 -7.71
CA ALA A 88 2.10 16.20 -8.44
C ALA A 88 1.69 15.42 -9.70
N TYR A 89 0.57 14.68 -9.63
CA TYR A 89 0.09 13.85 -10.75
C TYR A 89 -1.42 14.06 -11.01
N PRO A 90 -1.86 15.29 -11.36
CA PRO A 90 -3.27 15.60 -11.53
C PRO A 90 -3.89 14.77 -12.66
N GLU A 91 -3.18 14.61 -13.78
CA GLU A 91 -3.63 13.85 -14.96
C GLU A 91 -3.77 12.35 -14.74
N LYS A 92 -3.25 11.83 -13.63
CA LYS A 92 -3.28 10.40 -13.35
C LYS A 92 -4.18 10.11 -12.15
N LEU A 93 -4.16 10.96 -11.12
CA LEU A 93 -4.84 10.70 -9.85
C LEU A 93 -6.20 11.40 -9.69
N MET A 94 -6.53 12.43 -10.48
CA MET A 94 -7.83 13.12 -10.34
C MET A 94 -9.02 12.30 -10.86
N TYR A 95 -8.76 11.26 -11.65
CA TYR A 95 -9.81 10.44 -12.28
C TYR A 95 -10.29 9.28 -11.41
N PHE A 96 -9.74 9.08 -10.21
CA PHE A 96 -10.17 8.00 -9.32
C PHE A 96 -11.23 8.46 -8.32
N GLU A 97 -12.27 7.65 -8.16
CA GLU A 97 -13.32 7.92 -7.18
C GLU A 97 -12.79 7.82 -5.74
N ASN A 98 -13.17 8.74 -4.86
CA ASN A 98 -12.79 8.73 -3.43
C ASN A 98 -11.29 8.56 -3.15
N ASP A 99 -10.42 8.87 -4.12
CA ASP A 99 -8.97 8.74 -3.98
C ASP A 99 -8.48 7.31 -3.67
N TRP A 100 -9.26 6.30 -4.07
CA TRP A 100 -8.96 4.90 -3.72
C TRP A 100 -7.58 4.44 -4.23
N ALA A 101 -7.11 4.99 -5.36
CA ALA A 101 -5.79 4.68 -5.89
C ALA A 101 -4.68 5.14 -4.93
N ILE A 102 -4.84 6.33 -4.34
CA ILE A 102 -3.90 6.88 -3.36
C ILE A 102 -3.94 6.03 -2.09
N ASP A 103 -5.12 5.61 -1.63
CA ASP A 103 -5.28 4.69 -0.50
C ASP A 103 -4.54 3.37 -0.71
N ASP A 104 -4.67 2.76 -1.88
CA ASP A 104 -4.01 1.48 -2.16
C ASP A 104 -2.48 1.64 -2.23
N PHE A 105 -1.99 2.73 -2.83
CA PHE A 105 -0.56 3.05 -2.82
C PHE A 105 -0.04 3.18 -1.40
N LEU A 106 -0.65 4.04 -0.59
CA LEU A 106 -0.24 4.29 0.80
C LEU A 106 -0.40 3.03 1.65
N GLY A 107 -1.51 2.31 1.50
CA GLY A 107 -1.77 1.05 2.19
C GLY A 107 -0.69 0.01 1.90
N SER A 108 -0.29 -0.16 0.64
CA SER A 108 0.80 -1.08 0.27
C SER A 108 2.15 -0.65 0.85
N ILE A 109 2.43 0.65 0.89
CA ILE A 109 3.70 1.20 1.40
C ILE A 109 3.79 1.03 2.92
N LEU A 110 2.77 1.50 3.66
CA LEU A 110 2.70 1.45 5.12
C LEU A 110 2.66 0.02 5.65
N LYS A 111 1.95 -0.88 4.95
CA LYS A 111 1.92 -2.31 5.34
C LYS A 111 3.29 -2.98 5.23
N ASN A 112 4.05 -2.67 4.18
CA ASN A 112 5.42 -3.17 4.02
C ASN A 112 6.35 -2.55 5.08
N SER A 113 6.21 -1.24 5.33
CA SER A 113 7.05 -0.54 6.31
C SER A 113 6.82 -1.03 7.75
N SER A 114 5.57 -1.02 8.22
CA SER A 114 5.22 -1.51 9.57
C SER A 114 5.60 -2.98 9.82
N SER A 115 5.53 -3.82 8.78
CA SER A 115 6.01 -5.22 8.86
C SER A 115 7.53 -5.31 9.08
N ARG A 116 8.31 -4.40 8.47
CA ARG A 116 9.77 -4.33 8.66
C ARG A 116 10.14 -3.83 10.06
N SER A 117 9.46 -2.80 10.56
CA SER A 117 9.68 -2.27 11.91
C SER A 117 9.43 -3.31 12.99
N LYS A 118 8.36 -4.11 12.85
CA LYS A 118 8.03 -5.22 13.77
C LYS A 118 9.08 -6.35 13.75
N ARG A 119 9.72 -6.61 12.61
CA ARG A 119 10.82 -7.59 12.53
C ARG A 119 12.07 -7.10 13.23
N LYS A 120 12.39 -5.81 13.09
CA LYS A 120 13.54 -5.18 13.74
C LYS A 120 13.42 -5.20 15.27
N GLN A 121 12.20 -4.99 15.79
CA GLN A 121 11.93 -5.09 17.23
C GLN A 121 12.09 -6.52 17.78
N LYS A 122 11.75 -7.56 17.00
CA LYS A 122 11.93 -8.96 17.43
C LYS A 122 13.39 -9.39 17.51
N ASP A 123 14.24 -8.85 16.64
CA ASP A 123 15.68 -9.16 16.62
C ASP A 123 16.42 -8.55 17.83
N SER A 124 15.90 -7.45 18.37
CA SER A 124 16.51 -6.74 19.53
C SER A 124 16.16 -7.35 20.89
N THR A 125 15.25 -8.33 20.96
CA THR A 125 14.72 -8.87 22.23
C THR A 125 14.89 -10.39 22.35
N GLY A 126 15.72 -11.00 21.49
CA GLY A 126 15.87 -12.46 21.39
C GLY A 126 17.30 -12.97 21.45
N LYS A 127 18.16 -12.41 22.33
CA LYS A 127 19.45 -13.04 22.65
C LYS A 127 19.81 -12.89 24.12
N SER A 128 19.10 -13.65 24.94
CA SER A 128 19.56 -14.08 26.26
C SER A 128 19.21 -15.57 26.39
N ASP A 129 20.26 -16.36 26.59
CA ASP A 129 20.34 -17.70 27.16
C ASP A 129 19.40 -18.80 26.63
N ASP A 130 19.99 -19.79 25.94
CA ASP A 130 20.04 -21.14 26.52
C ASP A 130 21.23 -21.94 25.94
N GLY A 131 21.86 -22.70 26.81
CA GLY A 131 23.17 -23.30 26.62
C GLY A 131 23.17 -24.55 25.73
N GLY A 132 24.39 -24.95 25.36
CA GLY A 132 24.64 -26.18 24.64
C GLY A 132 26.11 -26.33 24.31
N GLY A 133 26.97 -26.18 25.32
CA GLY A 133 28.33 -26.68 25.23
C GLY A 133 28.27 -28.21 25.19
N ASN A 134 28.81 -28.81 24.14
CA ASN A 134 29.21 -30.20 24.16
C ASN A 134 30.67 -30.24 23.71
N SER A 135 31.57 -30.15 24.69
CA SER A 135 32.89 -30.77 24.57
C SER A 135 32.66 -32.27 24.53
N GLU A 136 32.94 -32.89 23.39
CA GLU A 136 33.40 -34.26 23.37
C GLU A 136 34.84 -34.21 22.88
N ASP A 137 35.73 -34.29 23.88
CA ASP A 137 37.04 -34.87 23.73
C ASP A 137 36.93 -36.28 23.11
N ASP A 138 38.07 -36.75 22.64
CA ASP A 138 38.49 -38.17 22.63
C ASP A 138 38.52 -38.92 21.28
N ASP A 139 39.76 -39.34 21.00
CA ASP A 139 40.23 -40.54 20.31
C ASP A 139 40.37 -40.61 18.78
N GLY A 140 41.60 -40.99 18.38
CA GLY A 140 41.79 -41.86 17.21
C GLY A 140 43.04 -41.60 16.35
N ALA A 141 44.13 -42.28 16.69
CA ALA A 141 45.38 -42.39 15.93
C ALA A 141 45.26 -43.22 14.62
N GLY A 142 46.31 -43.16 13.79
CA GLY A 142 46.66 -44.14 12.73
C GLY A 142 46.85 -43.48 11.36
N GLU A 143 48.08 -43.24 10.87
CA GLU A 143 48.94 -44.20 10.12
C GLU A 143 48.21 -44.91 8.98
N GLU A 144 48.43 -44.50 7.73
CA GLU A 144 49.40 -45.07 6.76
C GLU A 144 49.62 -44.13 5.56
#